data_AF-A0A1A6BF75-F1
#
_entry.id   AF-A0A1A6BF75-F1
#
_cell.length_a   1.000
_cell.length_b   1.000
_cell.length_c   1.000
_cell.angle_alpha   90.00
_cell.angle_beta   90.00
_cell.angle_gamma   90.00
#
_symmetry.space_group_name_H-M   'P 1'
#
loop_
_entity.id
_entity.type
_entity.pdbx_description
1 polymer ?
#
loop_
_entity_poly.entity_id
_entity_poly.type
_entity_poly.pdbx_seq_one_letter_code
_entity_poly.pdbx_strand_id
1 'polypeptide(L)'
;MVEGGPIDVLTGDYRAELTTLILAKAQQKDPAAGYVKTFPTQIEQVLGSCLDCGIKIVANAGGLNPTGLAGAVGDVAARLRLDVRVAHVEVTTCAERCRRSPQRSRINGFRPTPTSESAYGVYRPASVSRGAVKQVVVMPDGVRRKVPDPCAYPARSARQGLWRQLG
;
A
#
# COMPACT_ATOMS: atom_id res chain seq x y z
N MET A 1 -10.41 -6.18 19.79
CA MET A 1 -10.03 -4.93 19.09
C MET A 1 -11.25 -4.23 18.49
N VAL A 2 -12.16 -4.97 17.86
CA VAL A 2 -13.38 -4.42 17.23
C VAL A 2 -14.54 -4.21 18.22
N GLU A 3 -14.48 -4.86 19.39
CA GLU A 3 -15.58 -4.90 20.38
C GLU A 3 -15.47 -3.82 21.48
N GLY A 4 -14.48 -2.92 21.40
CA GLY A 4 -14.09 -2.02 22.51
C GLY A 4 -14.86 -0.71 22.63
N GLY A 5 -15.89 -0.47 21.82
CA GLY A 5 -16.64 0.79 21.76
C GLY A 5 -17.10 1.15 20.35
N PRO A 6 -17.76 2.30 20.14
CA PRO A 6 -18.19 2.72 18.81
C PRO A 6 -16.95 3.03 17.95
N ILE A 7 -16.78 2.25 16.88
CA ILE A 7 -15.71 2.41 15.89
C ILE A 7 -16.37 2.75 14.56
N ASP A 8 -15.97 3.87 13.94
CA ASP A 8 -16.44 4.19 12.58
C ASP A 8 -15.53 3.57 11.51
N VAL A 9 -14.22 3.54 11.80
CA VAL A 9 -13.18 3.11 10.86
C VAL A 9 -12.09 2.32 11.57
N LEU A 10 -11.81 1.11 11.08
CA LEU A 10 -10.64 0.32 11.44
C LEU A 10 -9.53 0.55 10.42
N THR A 11 -8.37 1.03 10.88
CA THR A 11 -7.22 1.33 10.01
C THR A 11 -6.08 0.33 10.20
N GLY A 12 -5.41 -0.04 9.10
CA GLY A 12 -4.20 -0.88 9.14
C GLY A 12 -3.04 -0.28 8.35
N ASP A 13 -1.86 -0.16 9.00
CA ASP A 13 -0.62 0.29 8.38
C ASP A 13 0.37 -0.87 8.20
N TYR A 14 0.77 -1.05 6.95
CA TYR A 14 1.65 -2.08 6.43
C TYR A 14 2.81 -1.48 5.62
N ARG A 15 3.00 -0.15 5.66
CA ARG A 15 4.08 0.53 4.95
C ARG A 15 5.37 0.44 5.73
N ALA A 16 6.29 -0.37 5.22
CA ALA A 16 7.70 -0.27 5.54
C ALA A 16 8.53 -0.28 4.24
N GLU A 17 9.67 0.40 4.25
CA GLU A 17 10.61 0.40 3.12
C GLU A 17 11.03 -1.04 2.77
N LEU A 18 11.33 -1.85 3.79
CA LEU A 18 11.61 -3.27 3.66
C LEU A 18 10.43 -4.07 3.10
N THR A 19 9.20 -3.76 3.53
CA THR A 19 7.97 -4.41 3.03
C THR A 19 7.84 -4.22 1.52
N THR A 20 8.13 -3.01 1.02
CA THR A 20 8.03 -2.72 -0.42
C THR A 20 9.02 -3.56 -1.23
N LEU A 21 10.25 -3.73 -0.74
CA LEU A 21 11.25 -4.61 -1.36
C LEU A 21 10.77 -6.08 -1.40
N ILE A 22 10.22 -6.57 -0.29
CA ILE A 22 9.72 -7.95 -0.19
C ILE A 22 8.56 -8.16 -1.17
N LEU A 23 7.63 -7.22 -1.25
CA LEU A 23 6.50 -7.29 -2.18
C LEU A 23 6.97 -7.23 -3.65
N ALA A 24 7.97 -6.40 -3.96
CA ALA A 24 8.56 -6.34 -5.30
C ALA A 24 9.22 -7.67 -5.69
N LYS A 25 9.98 -8.28 -4.77
CA LYS A 25 10.60 -9.60 -5.00
C LYS A 25 9.56 -10.71 -5.15
N ALA A 26 8.46 -10.64 -4.40
CA ALA A 26 7.35 -11.57 -4.55
C ALA A 26 6.68 -11.42 -5.92
N GLN A 27 6.41 -10.20 -6.36
CA GLN A 27 5.77 -9.92 -7.66
C GLN A 27 6.64 -10.32 -8.86
N GLN A 28 7.97 -10.23 -8.74
CA GLN A 28 8.90 -10.72 -9.77
C GLN A 28 8.81 -12.24 -9.99
N LYS A 29 8.46 -13.00 -8.94
CA LYS A 29 8.28 -14.46 -9.02
C LYS A 29 6.89 -14.84 -9.48
N ASP A 30 5.90 -14.08 -9.03
CA ASP A 30 4.49 -14.30 -9.30
C ASP A 30 3.81 -12.95 -9.58
N PRO A 31 3.41 -12.67 -10.83
CA PRO A 31 2.73 -11.42 -11.18
C PRO A 31 1.45 -11.15 -10.39
N ALA A 32 0.78 -12.19 -9.84
CA ALA A 32 -0.41 -12.05 -9.02
C ALA A 32 -0.09 -11.65 -7.55
N ALA A 33 1.17 -11.75 -7.12
CA ALA A 33 1.60 -11.26 -5.82
C ALA A 33 1.76 -9.72 -5.81
N GLY A 34 2.38 -9.17 -4.77
CA GLY A 34 2.64 -7.73 -4.65
C GLY A 34 1.76 -7.00 -3.63
N TYR A 35 0.90 -7.71 -2.91
CA TYR A 35 0.17 -7.21 -1.73
C TYR A 35 0.56 -7.99 -0.46
N VAL A 36 0.18 -7.46 0.70
CA VAL A 36 0.50 -8.06 2.00
C VAL A 36 -0.33 -9.33 2.23
N LYS A 37 0.32 -10.49 2.17
CA LYS A 37 -0.35 -11.80 2.24
C LYS A 37 -1.06 -12.09 3.56
N THR A 38 -0.63 -11.48 4.66
CA THR A 38 -1.27 -11.66 5.97
C THR A 38 -2.58 -10.90 6.07
N PHE A 39 -2.83 -9.90 5.22
CA PHE A 39 -4.01 -9.05 5.32
C PHE A 39 -5.33 -9.82 5.09
N PRO A 40 -5.52 -10.63 4.02
CA PRO A 40 -6.74 -11.41 3.86
C PRO A 40 -7.02 -12.35 5.04
N THR A 41 -5.99 -12.96 5.62
CA THR A 41 -6.12 -13.83 6.81
C THR A 41 -6.58 -13.05 8.03
N GLN A 42 -6.08 -11.83 8.23
CA GLN A 42 -6.51 -10.94 9.32
C GLN A 42 -7.95 -10.46 9.11
N ILE A 43 -8.32 -10.13 7.86
CA ILE A 43 -9.67 -9.70 7.51
C ILE A 43 -10.68 -10.80 7.75
N GLU A 44 -10.38 -12.05 7.40
CA GLU A 44 -11.27 -13.18 7.67
C GLU A 44 -11.70 -13.28 9.14
N GLN A 45 -10.83 -12.91 10.08
CA GLN A 45 -11.12 -12.96 11.51
C GLN A 45 -12.05 -11.86 11.99
N VAL A 46 -12.15 -10.73 11.28
CA VAL A 46 -12.85 -9.53 11.77
C VAL A 46 -13.95 -9.02 10.84
N LEU A 47 -14.02 -9.52 9.60
CA LEU A 47 -14.90 -8.97 8.56
C LEU A 47 -16.38 -9.04 8.94
N GLY A 48 -16.82 -10.15 9.53
CA GLY A 48 -18.21 -10.33 9.99
C GLY A 48 -18.60 -9.30 11.04
N SER A 49 -17.82 -9.22 12.13
CA SER A 49 -18.07 -8.24 13.20
C SER A 49 -17.99 -6.80 12.69
N CYS A 50 -17.07 -6.49 11.77
CA CYS A 50 -17.01 -5.17 11.17
C CYS A 50 -18.27 -4.86 10.36
N LEU A 51 -18.82 -5.82 9.64
CA LEU A 51 -20.05 -5.64 8.87
C LEU A 51 -21.25 -5.43 9.80
N ASP A 52 -21.40 -6.26 10.83
CA ASP A 52 -22.49 -6.19 11.80
C ASP A 52 -22.50 -4.85 12.56
N CYS A 53 -21.31 -4.33 12.89
CA CYS A 53 -21.16 -3.04 13.56
C CYS A 53 -21.12 -1.85 12.59
N GLY A 54 -21.19 -2.04 11.28
CA GLY A 54 -21.11 -0.96 10.29
C GLY A 54 -19.73 -0.29 10.18
N ILE A 55 -18.67 -0.97 10.61
CA ILE A 55 -17.29 -0.47 10.66
C ILE A 55 -16.66 -0.53 9.26
N LYS A 56 -16.06 0.58 8.83
CA LYS A 56 -15.32 0.63 7.57
C LYS A 56 -13.86 0.25 7.79
N ILE A 57 -13.27 -0.54 6.88
CA ILE A 57 -11.86 -0.91 6.96
C ILE A 57 -11.07 -0.13 5.91
N VAL A 58 -9.98 0.52 6.33
CA VAL A 58 -9.07 1.27 5.45
C VAL A 58 -7.64 0.84 5.72
N ALA A 59 -6.97 0.25 4.74
CA ALA A 59 -5.61 -0.25 4.92
C ALA A 59 -4.73 0.00 3.70
N ASN A 60 -3.43 0.20 3.95
CA ASN A 60 -2.41 0.36 2.91
C ASN A 60 -1.69 -0.97 2.59
N ALA A 61 -2.43 -2.08 2.62
CA ALA A 61 -1.91 -3.44 2.40
C ALA A 61 -1.77 -3.82 0.92
N GLY A 62 -2.30 -3.01 -0.01
CA GLY A 62 -2.34 -3.32 -1.45
C GLY A 62 -0.98 -3.31 -2.16
N GLY A 63 0.00 -2.58 -1.61
CA GLY A 63 1.36 -2.54 -2.14
C GLY A 63 1.42 -2.25 -3.64
N LEU A 64 2.05 -3.17 -4.38
CA LEU A 64 2.23 -3.14 -5.84
C LEU A 64 1.08 -3.82 -6.60
N ASN A 65 0.15 -4.46 -5.91
CA ASN A 65 -1.01 -5.12 -6.50
C ASN A 65 -2.30 -4.87 -5.70
N PRO A 66 -2.80 -3.61 -5.68
CA PRO A 66 -4.01 -3.25 -4.95
C PRO A 66 -5.26 -3.97 -5.49
N THR A 67 -5.33 -4.23 -6.80
CA THR A 67 -6.44 -4.98 -7.43
C THR A 67 -6.46 -6.44 -6.99
N GLY A 68 -5.30 -7.10 -6.95
CA GLY A 68 -5.19 -8.47 -6.45
C GLY A 68 -5.58 -8.60 -4.98
N LEU A 69 -5.24 -7.61 -4.15
CA LEU A 69 -5.71 -7.57 -2.77
C LEU A 69 -7.24 -7.44 -2.68
N ALA A 70 -7.84 -6.57 -3.51
CA ALA A 70 -9.28 -6.41 -3.54
C ALA A 70 -10.00 -7.72 -3.91
N GLY A 71 -9.47 -8.45 -4.90
CA GLY A 71 -9.93 -9.79 -5.26
C GLY A 71 -9.82 -10.79 -4.11
N ALA A 72 -8.65 -10.86 -3.45
CA ALA A 72 -8.43 -11.77 -2.32
C ALA A 72 -9.36 -11.48 -1.13
N VAL A 73 -9.68 -10.21 -0.87
CA VAL A 73 -10.70 -9.83 0.13
C VAL A 73 -12.10 -10.23 -0.33
N GLY A 74 -12.41 -10.09 -1.62
CA GLY A 74 -13.65 -10.59 -2.22
C GLY A 74 -13.82 -12.10 -2.05
N ASP A 75 -12.75 -12.88 -2.24
CA ASP A 75 -12.76 -14.33 -2.03
C ASP A 75 -13.04 -14.70 -0.56
N VAL A 76 -12.43 -13.96 0.39
CA VAL A 76 -12.71 -14.12 1.83
C VAL A 76 -14.17 -13.82 2.12
N ALA A 77 -14.72 -12.72 1.59
CA ALA A 77 -16.11 -12.37 1.78
C ALA A 77 -17.07 -13.43 1.21
N ALA A 78 -16.78 -13.95 0.02
CA ALA A 78 -17.55 -15.02 -0.60
C ALA A 78 -17.54 -16.30 0.25
N ARG A 79 -16.38 -16.69 0.79
CA ARG A 79 -16.26 -17.83 1.72
C ARG A 79 -17.09 -17.66 2.98
N LEU A 80 -17.10 -16.44 3.54
CA LEU A 80 -17.88 -16.10 4.72
C LEU A 80 -19.36 -15.80 4.41
N ARG A 81 -19.75 -15.79 3.12
CA ARG A 81 -21.09 -15.43 2.63
C ARG A 81 -21.54 -14.04 3.07
N LEU A 82 -20.61 -13.10 3.08
CA LEU A 82 -20.85 -11.70 3.44
C LEU A 82 -20.94 -10.83 2.19
N ASP A 83 -21.94 -9.94 2.16
CA ASP A 83 -22.04 -8.91 1.11
C ASP A 83 -21.22 -7.68 1.52
N VAL A 84 -20.05 -7.51 0.89
CA VAL A 84 -19.13 -6.40 1.19
C VAL A 84 -18.72 -5.66 -0.07
N ARG A 85 -18.56 -4.35 0.06
CA ARG A 85 -18.06 -3.49 -1.02
C ARG A 85 -16.57 -3.24 -0.82
N VAL A 86 -15.76 -3.72 -1.75
CA VAL A 86 -14.31 -3.54 -1.73
C VAL A 86 -13.88 -2.55 -2.81
N ALA A 87 -13.21 -1.48 -2.40
CA ALA A 87 -12.60 -0.51 -3.30
C ALA A 87 -11.09 -0.47 -3.06
N HIS A 88 -10.30 -0.20 -4.10
CA HIS A 88 -8.84 -0.08 -4.01
C HIS A 88 -8.34 1.23 -4.58
N VAL A 89 -7.17 1.67 -4.10
CA VAL A 89 -6.51 2.90 -4.59
C VAL A 89 -5.33 2.51 -5.46
N GLU A 90 -5.33 3.00 -6.69
CA GLU A 90 -4.20 2.93 -7.60
C GLU A 90 -3.44 4.26 -7.55
N VAL A 91 -2.12 4.17 -7.49
CA VAL A 91 -1.23 5.32 -7.53
C VAL A 91 -0.34 5.18 -8.75
N THR A 92 -0.37 6.19 -9.63
CA THR A 92 0.51 6.26 -10.80
C THR A 92 1.39 7.49 -10.70
N THR A 93 2.64 7.37 -11.15
CA THR A 93 3.56 8.52 -11.23
C THR A 93 3.93 8.79 -12.68
N CYS A 94 4.15 10.07 -13.04
CA CYS A 94 4.72 10.40 -14.35
C CYS A 94 6.11 9.75 -14.58
N ALA A 95 6.83 9.40 -13.52
CA ALA A 95 8.13 8.73 -13.58
C ALA A 95 8.06 7.28 -14.12
N GLU A 96 6.93 6.58 -13.94
CA GLU A 96 6.73 5.25 -14.55
C GLU A 96 6.64 5.32 -16.08
N ARG A 97 6.20 6.47 -16.62
CA ARG A 97 6.28 6.75 -18.07
C ARG A 97 7.73 7.01 -18.51
N CYS A 98 8.58 7.59 -17.65
CA CYS A 98 10.01 7.76 -17.91
C CYS A 98 10.83 6.46 -17.79
N ARG A 99 10.40 5.43 -17.06
CA ARG A 99 11.06 4.11 -17.08
C ARG A 99 11.02 3.42 -18.46
N ARG A 100 10.16 3.87 -19.37
CA ARG A 100 10.16 3.44 -20.78
C ARG A 100 11.20 4.17 -21.65
N SER A 101 11.94 5.14 -21.09
CA SER A 101 13.11 5.74 -21.75
C SER A 101 14.38 4.96 -21.37
N PRO A 102 15.22 4.54 -22.33
CA PRO A 102 16.37 3.68 -22.06
C PRO A 102 17.57 4.49 -21.56
N GLN A 103 17.47 5.12 -20.38
CA GLN A 103 18.65 5.70 -19.74
C GLN A 103 19.32 4.62 -18.84
N ARG A 104 19.88 3.59 -19.47
CA ARG A 104 20.82 2.67 -18.79
C ARG A 104 22.11 3.44 -18.53
N SER A 105 22.29 3.98 -17.33
CA SER A 105 23.61 4.44 -16.90
C SER A 105 24.52 3.23 -16.69
N ARG A 106 25.53 3.08 -17.55
CA ARG A 106 26.60 2.10 -17.46
C ARG A 106 27.38 2.35 -16.16
N ILE A 107 27.38 1.39 -15.24
CA ILE A 107 28.39 1.36 -14.17
C ILE A 107 29.52 0.48 -14.71
N ASN A 108 30.60 1.13 -15.13
CA ASN A 108 31.86 0.47 -15.45
C ASN A 108 32.68 0.37 -14.15
N GLY A 109 33.13 -0.83 -13.81
CA GLY A 109 34.25 -1.04 -12.86
C GLY A 109 33.90 -1.62 -11.49
N PHE A 110 33.68 -2.94 -11.42
CA PHE A 110 34.21 -3.79 -10.34
C PHE A 110 34.12 -5.25 -10.78
N ARG A 111 35.23 -5.99 -10.71
CA ARG A 111 35.27 -7.44 -10.99
C ARG A 111 35.50 -8.15 -9.66
N PRO A 112 34.51 -8.87 -9.09
CA PRO A 112 34.77 -9.79 -8.01
C PRO A 112 34.89 -11.22 -8.57
N THR A 113 35.79 -11.99 -7.97
CA THR A 113 35.83 -13.45 -8.06
C THR A 113 34.51 -14.05 -7.53
N PRO A 114 34.08 -15.22 -8.03
CA PRO A 114 32.74 -15.73 -7.73
C PRO A 114 32.68 -16.31 -6.32
N THR A 115 32.01 -15.62 -5.41
CA THR A 115 31.29 -16.24 -4.29
C THR A 115 29.79 -16.12 -4.54
N SER A 116 29.02 -17.06 -3.99
CA SER A 116 27.56 -17.08 -4.06
C SER A 116 26.95 -16.02 -3.14
N GLU A 117 27.22 -14.74 -3.41
CA GLU A 117 26.45 -13.63 -2.85
C GLU A 117 25.34 -13.28 -3.85
N SER A 118 24.09 -13.51 -3.45
CA SER A 118 22.94 -13.01 -4.20
C SER A 118 22.93 -11.49 -4.09
N ALA A 119 23.08 -10.79 -5.21
CA ALA A 119 23.10 -9.33 -5.25
C ALA A 119 21.91 -8.73 -4.48
N TYR A 120 22.19 -8.06 -3.36
CA TYR A 120 21.23 -7.13 -2.76
C TYR A 120 21.26 -5.88 -3.64
N GLY A 121 20.19 -5.66 -4.41
CA GLY A 121 20.08 -4.48 -5.26
C GLY A 121 20.18 -3.21 -4.43
N VAL A 122 21.10 -2.30 -4.79
CA VAL A 122 21.15 -0.96 -4.20
C VAL A 122 19.93 -0.19 -4.69
N TYR A 123 18.96 0.06 -3.81
CA TYR A 123 17.82 0.93 -4.11
C TYR A 123 18.20 2.38 -3.82
N ARG A 124 18.04 3.25 -4.82
CA ARG A 124 18.11 4.70 -4.63
C ARG A 124 16.70 5.28 -4.61
N PRO A 125 16.27 5.93 -3.52
CA PRO A 125 15.00 6.63 -3.53
C PRO A 125 15.07 7.77 -4.53
N ALA A 126 14.02 7.91 -5.35
CA ALA A 126 13.81 9.08 -6.18
C ALA A 126 12.63 9.87 -5.61
N SER A 127 12.79 11.18 -5.43
CA SER A 127 11.69 12.06 -5.08
C SER A 127 10.88 12.37 -6.34
N VAL A 128 9.55 12.40 -6.18
CA VAL A 128 8.63 12.79 -7.25
C VAL A 128 7.81 13.96 -6.72
N SER A 129 7.63 15.00 -7.55
CA SER A 129 6.75 16.10 -7.21
C SER A 129 5.35 15.57 -6.93
N ARG A 130 4.74 16.03 -5.84
CA ARG A 130 3.38 15.62 -5.46
C ARG A 130 2.38 15.79 -6.62
N GLY A 131 2.47 16.89 -7.37
CA GLY A 131 1.58 17.14 -8.52
C GLY A 131 1.75 16.16 -9.69
N ALA A 132 2.83 15.37 -9.69
CA ALA A 132 3.07 14.31 -10.67
C ALA A 132 2.54 12.93 -10.21
N VAL A 133 1.95 12.84 -9.01
CA VAL A 133 1.31 11.65 -8.47
C VAL A 133 -0.19 11.73 -8.72
N LYS A 134 -0.75 10.75 -9.41
CA LYS A 134 -2.19 10.62 -9.62
C LYS A 134 -2.72 9.45 -8.81
N GLN A 135 -3.69 9.72 -7.95
CA GLN A 135 -4.37 8.73 -7.13
C GLN A 135 -5.79 8.53 -7.66
N VAL A 136 -6.20 7.27 -7.84
CA VAL A 136 -7.51 6.90 -8.36
C VAL A 136 -8.09 5.81 -7.47
N VAL A 137 -9.28 6.04 -6.93
CA VAL A 137 -10.08 4.98 -6.30
C VAL A 137 -10.81 4.23 -7.41
N VAL A 138 -10.72 2.92 -7.39
CA VAL A 138 -11.50 2.01 -8.21
C VAL A 138 -12.56 1.38 -7.32
N MET A 139 -13.81 1.62 -7.69
CA MET A 139 -14.99 1.11 -6.99
C MET A 139 -15.26 -0.36 -7.39
N PRO A 140 -16.07 -1.12 -6.62
CA PRO A 140 -16.39 -2.52 -6.93
C PRO A 140 -17.06 -2.70 -8.31
N ASP A 141 -17.82 -1.71 -8.76
CA ASP A 141 -18.48 -1.66 -10.08
C ASP A 141 -17.52 -1.27 -11.23
N GLY A 142 -16.23 -1.09 -10.92
CA GLY A 142 -15.21 -0.65 -11.86
C GLY A 142 -15.18 0.86 -12.10
N VAL A 143 -16.08 1.64 -11.49
CA VAL A 143 -16.08 3.10 -11.62
C VAL A 143 -14.78 3.66 -11.03
N ARG A 144 -14.09 4.48 -11.81
CA ARG A 144 -12.81 5.08 -11.43
C ARG A 144 -13.02 6.54 -11.05
N ARG A 145 -12.62 6.92 -9.84
CA ARG A 145 -12.75 8.29 -9.32
C ARG A 145 -11.38 8.82 -8.94
N LYS A 146 -11.01 9.98 -9.48
CA LYS A 146 -9.79 10.66 -9.08
C LYS A 146 -9.92 11.07 -7.61
N VAL A 147 -8.93 10.70 -6.79
CA VAL A 147 -8.84 11.22 -5.43
C VAL A 147 -8.34 12.66 -5.54
N PRO A 148 -9.11 13.65 -5.07
CA PRO A 148 -8.65 15.02 -5.06
C PRO A 148 -7.41 15.13 -4.18
N ASP A 149 -6.45 15.93 -4.62
CA ASP A 149 -5.35 16.29 -3.73
C ASP A 149 -5.94 16.96 -2.48
N PRO A 150 -5.58 16.52 -1.26
CA PRO A 150 -6.02 17.21 -0.07
C PRO A 150 -5.53 18.67 -0.15
N CYS A 151 -6.49 19.60 -0.17
CA CYS A 151 -6.24 21.04 -0.23
C CYS A 151 -5.59 21.45 1.09
N ALA A 152 -4.30 21.74 1.06
CA ALA A 152 -3.45 22.12 2.20
C ALA A 152 -3.59 21.22 3.45
N TYR A 153 -2.51 20.56 3.85
CA TYR A 153 -2.40 20.25 5.28
C TYR A 153 -2.49 21.58 6.02
N PRO A 154 -3.39 21.77 7.01
CA PRO A 154 -3.31 22.94 7.85
C PRO A 154 -1.87 23.03 8.37
N ALA A 155 -1.24 24.20 8.20
CA ALA A 155 0.11 24.44 8.70
C ALA A 155 0.16 23.92 10.14
N ARG A 156 1.19 23.14 10.48
CA ARG A 156 1.39 22.56 11.81
C ARG A 156 1.12 23.64 12.86
N SER A 157 -0.07 23.67 13.46
CA SER A 157 -0.34 24.53 14.60
C SER A 157 0.58 24.04 15.71
N ALA A 158 1.41 24.94 16.23
CA ALA A 158 2.43 24.69 17.21
C ALA A 158 1.96 23.79 18.37
N ARG A 159 2.25 22.49 18.28
CA ARG A 159 2.35 21.59 19.44
C ARG A 159 3.79 21.06 19.55
N GLN A 160 4.76 21.97 19.45
CA GLN A 160 6.14 21.70 19.87
C GLN A 160 6.42 22.10 21.33
N GLY A 161 5.43 22.58 22.07
CA GLY A 161 5.60 23.06 23.45
C GLY A 161 5.44 22.02 24.56
N LEU A 162 4.88 20.83 24.31
CA LEU A 162 4.48 19.92 25.41
C LEU A 162 5.47 18.80 25.75
N TRP A 163 6.58 18.64 25.01
CA TRP A 163 7.54 17.55 25.20
C TRP A 163 8.86 17.98 25.87
N ARG A 164 8.93 19.18 26.46
CA ARG A 164 10.14 19.71 27.14
C ARG A 164 9.99 19.93 28.65
N GLN A 165 8.93 19.42 29.29
CA GLN A 165 8.71 19.60 30.75
C GLN A 165 8.61 18.28 31.53
N LEU A 166 9.12 17.17 31.00
CA LEU A 166 9.33 15.94 31.76
C LEU A 166 10.78 15.45 31.58
N GLY A 167 11.71 16.27 32.05
CA GLY A 167 13.12 15.95 32.22
C GLY A 167 13.63 16.70 33.45
#